data_AF-A0A2P4SLF4-F1
#
_entry.id   AF-A0A2P4SLF4-F1
#
_cell.length_a   1.000
_cell.length_b   1.000
_cell.length_c   1.000
_cell.angle_alpha   90.00
_cell.angle_beta   90.00
_cell.angle_gamma   90.00
#
_symmetry.space_group_name_H-M   'P 1'
#
loop_
_entity.id
_entity.type
_entity.pdbx_description
1 polymer ?
#
loop_
_entity_poly.entity_id
_entity_poly.type
_entity_poly.pdbx_seq_one_letter_code
_entity_poly.pdbx_strand_id
1 'polypeptide(L)'
;MVFIVGYSWTMVKEMAQICRTLSQPVTFPVRAALVRQSVPELCWLIDQSDRYSLTVWTGKQDVYSVEDLLFIRENFDKSRVYYDILEPQNSEFKKAIGIEC
;
A
#
# COMPACT_ATOMS: atom_id res chain seq x y z
N MET A 1 -4.90 -21.89 -10.76
CA MET A 1 -4.00 -20.73 -10.64
C MET A 1 -4.88 -19.49 -10.52
N VAL A 2 -5.00 -18.91 -9.34
CA VAL A 2 -5.80 -17.68 -9.14
C VAL A 2 -4.90 -16.52 -9.54
N PHE A 3 -5.24 -15.82 -10.62
CA PHE A 3 -4.60 -14.55 -10.95
C PHE A 3 -5.15 -13.49 -10.01
N ILE A 4 -4.35 -13.05 -9.05
CA ILE A 4 -4.69 -11.91 -8.21
C ILE A 4 -4.43 -10.65 -9.05
N VAL A 5 -5.49 -9.96 -9.43
CA VAL A 5 -5.43 -8.70 -10.18
C VAL A 5 -5.33 -7.55 -9.18
N GLY A 6 -4.28 -6.74 -9.31
CA GLY A 6 -4.10 -5.55 -8.47
C GLY A 6 -4.83 -4.31 -9.00
N TYR A 7 -4.39 -3.14 -8.56
CA TYR A 7 -4.82 -1.83 -9.04
C TYR A 7 -4.29 -1.55 -10.46
N SER A 8 -5.21 -1.21 -11.37
CA SER A 8 -4.87 -0.89 -12.75
C SER A 8 -4.51 0.58 -12.96
N TRP A 9 -3.83 0.89 -14.06
CA TRP A 9 -3.57 2.27 -14.51
C TRP A 9 -4.83 3.13 -14.59
N THR A 10 -5.95 2.58 -15.07
CA THR A 10 -7.22 3.30 -15.15
C THR A 10 -7.68 3.72 -13.76
N MET A 11 -7.64 2.81 -12.78
CA MET A 11 -8.04 3.09 -11.41
C MET A 11 -7.17 4.18 -10.77
N VAL A 12 -5.85 4.05 -10.84
CA VAL A 12 -4.96 5.03 -10.19
C VAL A 12 -5.02 6.42 -10.85
N LYS A 13 -5.22 6.50 -12.17
CA LYS A 13 -5.43 7.78 -12.86
C LYS A 13 -6.73 8.46 -12.46
N GLU A 14 -7.80 7.69 -12.29
CA GLU A 14 -9.08 8.19 -11.80
C GLU A 14 -8.94 8.71 -10.35
N MET A 15 -8.29 7.95 -9.47
CA MET A 15 -7.98 8.39 -8.09
C MET A 15 -7.21 9.72 -8.07
N ALA A 16 -6.13 9.82 -8.86
CA ALA A 16 -5.34 11.05 -8.96
C ALA A 16 -6.18 12.24 -9.44
N GLN A 17 -7.04 12.03 -10.44
CA GLN A 17 -7.89 13.08 -11.00
C GLN A 17 -8.94 13.57 -10.00
N ILE A 18 -9.59 12.66 -9.27
CA ILE A 18 -10.57 13.00 -8.23
C ILE A 18 -9.91 13.81 -7.12
N CYS A 19 -8.71 13.42 -6.69
CA CYS A 19 -8.03 14.05 -5.55
C CYS A 19 -7.25 15.32 -5.90
N ARG A 20 -7.02 15.61 -7.19
CA ARG A 20 -6.17 16.73 -7.64
C ARG A 20 -6.54 18.09 -7.06
N THR A 21 -7.82 18.35 -6.82
CA THR A 21 -8.33 19.65 -6.33
C THR A 21 -8.40 19.74 -4.81
N LEU A 22 -8.22 18.62 -4.10
CA LEU A 22 -8.15 18.60 -2.65
C LEU A 22 -6.91 19.37 -2.19
N SER A 23 -6.94 20.00 -1.01
CA SER A 23 -5.79 20.68 -0.41
C SER A 23 -5.25 19.95 0.82
N GLN A 24 -6.07 19.10 1.45
CA GLN A 24 -5.70 18.24 2.56
C GLN A 24 -4.75 17.10 2.12
N PRO A 25 -3.98 16.50 3.04
CA PRO A 25 -3.35 15.21 2.83
C PRO A 25 -4.38 14.14 2.43
N VAL A 26 -4.01 13.23 1.53
CA VAL A 26 -4.86 12.15 1.05
C VAL A 26 -4.10 10.83 1.19
N THR A 27 -4.67 9.89 1.93
CA THR A 27 -4.16 8.53 1.97
C THR A 27 -5.07 7.60 1.18
N PHE A 28 -4.49 6.83 0.26
CA PHE A 28 -5.21 5.85 -0.53
C PHE A 28 -5.18 4.49 0.17
N PRO A 29 -6.34 3.96 0.62
CA PRO A 29 -6.37 2.65 1.26
C PRO A 29 -6.19 1.55 0.21
N VAL A 30 -5.13 0.75 0.36
CA VAL A 30 -4.79 -0.35 -0.56
C VAL A 30 -4.65 -1.68 0.19
N ARG A 31 -5.09 -2.77 -0.43
CA ARG A 31 -5.05 -4.12 0.11
C ARG A 31 -3.63 -4.67 0.05
N ALA A 32 -3.05 -5.08 1.17
CA ALA A 32 -1.69 -5.65 1.21
C ALA A 32 -1.50 -6.79 0.19
N ALA A 33 -2.51 -7.65 0.03
CA ALA A 33 -2.52 -8.77 -0.92
C ALA A 33 -2.44 -8.36 -2.41
N LEU A 34 -2.73 -7.09 -2.73
CA LEU A 34 -2.84 -6.58 -4.10
C LEU A 34 -1.71 -5.61 -4.48
N VAL A 35 -0.99 -5.04 -3.50
CA VAL A 35 0.00 -3.97 -3.78
C VAL A 35 1.14 -4.48 -4.64
N ARG A 36 1.60 -5.72 -4.39
CA ARG A 36 2.75 -6.30 -5.10
C ARG A 36 2.56 -6.34 -6.62
N GLN A 37 1.32 -6.55 -7.08
CA GLN A 37 1.00 -6.61 -8.51
C GLN A 37 0.83 -5.21 -9.14
N SER A 38 0.90 -4.14 -8.35
CA SER A 38 0.55 -2.78 -8.78
C SER A 38 1.52 -1.71 -8.28
N VAL A 39 2.75 -2.10 -7.97
CA VAL A 39 3.78 -1.16 -7.55
C VAL A 39 3.96 -0.03 -8.58
N PRO A 40 4.08 -0.28 -9.90
CA PRO A 40 4.25 0.81 -10.87
C PRO A 40 3.10 1.83 -10.85
N GLU A 41 1.86 1.34 -10.80
CA GLU A 41 0.65 2.15 -10.77
C GLU A 41 0.55 2.98 -9.49
N LEU A 42 0.82 2.36 -8.33
CA LEU A 42 0.72 3.00 -7.03
C LEU A 42 1.88 3.97 -6.77
N CYS A 43 3.09 3.68 -7.25
CA CYS A 43 4.20 4.63 -7.19
C CYS A 43 3.86 5.88 -8.01
N TRP A 44 3.38 5.70 -9.25
CA TRP A 44 2.95 6.82 -10.06
C TRP A 44 1.86 7.66 -9.39
N LEU A 45 0.89 7.01 -8.72
CA LEU A 45 -0.18 7.70 -8.00
C LEU A 45 0.38 8.60 -6.90
N ILE A 46 1.21 8.07 -6.00
CA ILE A 46 1.74 8.87 -4.90
C ILE A 46 2.69 9.97 -5.40
N ASP A 47 3.38 9.77 -6.51
CA ASP A 47 4.28 10.79 -7.08
C ASP A 47 3.54 11.99 -7.70
N GLN A 48 2.20 11.93 -7.85
CA GLN A 48 1.43 13.07 -8.37
C GLN A 48 1.34 14.26 -7.38
N SER A 49 1.54 14.03 -6.08
CA SER A 49 1.55 15.09 -5.06
C SER A 49 2.25 14.59 -3.81
N ASP A 50 3.09 15.42 -3.19
CA ASP A 50 3.67 15.22 -1.85
C ASP A 50 2.64 14.92 -0.75
N ARG A 51 1.42 15.45 -0.89
CA ARG A 51 0.27 15.21 0.00
C ARG A 51 -0.31 13.80 -0.06
N TYR A 52 0.08 13.01 -1.05
CA TYR A 52 -0.47 11.66 -1.24
C TYR A 52 0.33 10.62 -0.43
N SER A 53 -0.37 9.62 0.11
CA SER A 53 0.23 8.50 0.83
C SER A 53 -0.57 7.22 0.58
N LEU A 54 -0.04 6.08 1.00
CA LEU A 54 -0.78 4.82 1.02
C LEU A 54 -1.08 4.40 2.46
N THR A 55 -2.27 3.86 2.69
CA THR A 55 -2.60 3.06 3.87
C THR A 55 -2.76 1.61 3.42
N VAL A 56 -1.76 0.80 3.68
CA VAL A 56 -1.76 -0.63 3.36
C VAL A 56 -2.52 -1.36 4.46
N TRP A 57 -3.64 -1.97 4.11
CA TRP A 57 -4.53 -2.61 5.07
C TRP A 57 -4.92 -4.03 4.67
N THR A 58 -5.44 -4.78 5.64
CA THR A 58 -5.74 -6.21 5.50
C THR A 58 -7.12 -6.57 6.04
N GLY A 59 -7.83 -7.41 5.31
CA GLY A 59 -9.05 -8.08 5.75
C GLY A 59 -8.75 -9.49 6.25
N LYS A 60 -9.69 -10.09 7.00
CA LYS A 60 -9.53 -11.43 7.59
C LYS A 60 -9.30 -12.57 6.57
N GLN A 61 -9.67 -12.35 5.31
CA GLN A 61 -9.55 -13.34 4.22
C GLN A 61 -8.43 -13.01 3.25
N ASP A 62 -7.71 -11.90 3.45
CA ASP A 62 -6.60 -11.52 2.59
C ASP A 62 -5.42 -12.48 2.83
N VAL A 63 -4.89 -13.05 1.74
CA VAL A 63 -3.73 -13.92 1.78
C VAL A 63 -2.52 -13.12 1.31
N TYR A 64 -1.57 -12.91 2.22
CA TYR A 64 -0.32 -12.20 1.98
C TYR A 64 0.73 -12.69 2.97
N SER A 65 2.01 -12.49 2.64
CA SER A 65 3.13 -12.85 3.49
C SER A 65 3.81 -11.63 4.12
N VAL A 66 4.64 -11.84 5.14
CA VAL A 66 5.53 -10.79 5.66
C VAL A 66 6.49 -10.31 4.56
N GLU A 67 6.92 -11.20 3.66
CA GLU A 67 7.75 -10.86 2.50
C GLU A 67 7.05 -9.87 1.55
N ASP A 68 5.73 -9.97 1.40
CA ASP A 68 4.97 -8.98 0.61
C ASP A 68 4.97 -7.61 1.29
N LEU A 69 4.87 -7.56 2.62
CA LEU A 69 4.96 -6.29 3.37
C LEU A 69 6.35 -5.67 3.30
N LEU A 70 7.40 -6.48 3.37
CA LEU A 70 8.79 -6.06 3.18
C LEU A 70 9.02 -5.54 1.76
N PHE A 71 8.54 -6.26 0.75
CA PHE A 71 8.61 -5.83 -0.64
C PHE A 71 7.93 -4.47 -0.85
N ILE A 72 6.74 -4.27 -0.28
CA ILE A 72 6.08 -2.95 -0.29
C ILE A 72 7.00 -1.91 0.37
N ARG A 73 7.51 -2.17 1.57
CA ARG A 73 8.37 -1.23 2.30
C ARG A 73 9.64 -0.82 1.54
N GLU A 74 10.17 -1.69 0.68
CA GLU A 74 11.34 -1.43 -0.15
C GLU A 74 11.04 -0.60 -1.39
N ASN A 75 9.82 -0.69 -1.94
CA ASN A 75 9.45 -0.05 -3.20
C ASN A 75 8.86 1.36 -3.04
N PHE A 76 8.49 1.77 -1.82
CA PHE A 76 7.86 3.06 -1.56
C PHE A 76 8.66 3.89 -0.54
N ASP A 77 8.48 5.21 -0.57
CA ASP A 77 8.95 6.09 0.50
C ASP A 77 8.30 5.70 1.84
N LYS A 78 9.11 5.25 2.78
CA LYS A 78 8.70 4.76 4.10
C LYS A 78 7.94 5.82 4.92
N SER A 79 8.13 7.11 4.63
CA SER A 79 7.41 8.20 5.29
C SER A 79 5.98 8.42 4.74
N ARG A 80 5.66 7.78 3.61
CA ARG A 80 4.40 7.95 2.86
C ARG A 80 3.59 6.65 2.78
N VAL A 81 3.97 5.62 3.53
CA VAL A 81 3.25 4.35 3.63
C VAL A 81 2.96 4.01 5.09
N TYR A 82 1.67 3.91 5.39
CA TYR A 82 1.14 3.52 6.69
C TYR A 82 0.57 2.11 6.61
N TYR A 83 0.64 1.37 7.72
CA TYR A 83 0.26 -0.04 7.77
C TYR A 83 -0.84 -0.26 8.81
N ASP A 84 -1.98 -0.79 8.37
CA ASP A 84 -3.11 -1.24 9.19
C ASP A 84 -3.29 -2.77 9.03
N ILE A 85 -2.42 -3.51 9.72
CA ILE A 85 -2.21 -4.95 9.54
C ILE A 85 -2.72 -5.69 10.77
N LEU A 86 -3.48 -6.76 10.54
CA LEU A 86 -3.98 -7.62 11.61
C LEU A 86 -2.85 -8.50 12.20
N GLU A 87 -3.00 -8.89 13.46
CA GLU A 87 -2.14 -9.90 14.09
C GLU A 87 -2.45 -11.30 13.55
N PRO A 88 -1.46 -12.20 13.46
CA PRO A 88 -0.06 -12.06 13.95
C PRO A 88 0.92 -11.38 12.96
N GLN A 89 0.53 -11.13 11.71
CA GLN A 89 1.45 -10.65 10.66
C GLN A 89 2.06 -9.29 10.99
N ASN A 90 1.32 -8.41 11.66
CA ASN A 90 1.83 -7.10 12.09
C ASN A 90 3.02 -7.24 13.05
N SER A 91 2.93 -8.12 14.05
CA SER A 91 4.05 -8.38 14.97
C SER A 91 5.26 -8.98 14.24
N GLU A 92 5.04 -9.93 13.33
CA GLU A 92 6.12 -10.53 12.54
C GLU A 92 6.81 -9.51 11.63
N PHE A 93 6.02 -8.62 11.00
CA PHE A 93 6.52 -7.54 10.16
C PHE A 93 7.35 -6.53 10.95
N LYS A 94 6.85 -6.07 12.11
CA LYS A 94 7.58 -5.17 13.01
C LYS A 94 8.92 -5.77 13.45
N LYS A 95 8.92 -7.03 13.86
CA LYS A 95 10.14 -7.77 14.20
C LYS A 95 11.12 -7.82 13.03
N ALA A 96 10.64 -8.09 11.81
CA ALA A 96 11.48 -8.15 10.61
C ALA A 96 12.14 -6.81 10.26
N ILE A 97 11.53 -5.68 10.63
CA ILE A 97 12.07 -4.33 10.39
C ILE A 97 12.77 -3.73 11.62
N GLY A 98 13.02 -4.52 12.67
CA GLY A 98 13.75 -4.11 13.87
C GLY A 98 12.96 -3.19 14.81
N ILE A 99 11.63 -3.23 14.77
CA ILE A 99 10.76 -2.57 15.75
C ILE A 99 10.33 -3.62 16.77
N GLU A 100 10.76 -3.43 18.03
CA GLU A 100 10.32 -4.27 19.14
C GLU A 100 8.84 -4.01 19.45
N CYS A 101 8.05 -5.09 19.58
CA CYS A 101 6.66 -5.05 20.02
C CYS A 101 6.58 -5.17 21.54
#